data_AF-A0A348N2L8-F1
#
_entry.id   AF-A0A348N2L8-F1
#
_cell.length_a   1.000
_cell.length_b   1.000
_cell.length_c   1.000
_cell.angle_alpha   90.00
_cell.angle_beta   90.00
_cell.angle_gamma   90.00
#
_symmetry.space_group_name_H-M   'P 1'
#
loop_
_entity.id
_entity.type
_entity.pdbx_description
1 polymer ?
#
loop_
_entity_poly.entity_id
_entity_poly.type
_entity_poly.pdbx_seq_one_letter_code
_entity_poly.pdbx_strand_id
1 'polypeptide(L)'
;MTLPVPHLTTAMSGPLEAIERHLLAHKVQVETWLREQWLVTPAPFYTSVDLRNSGFKLAPVDTNLFPAGFNNLNPAFMPLCIQAVQSAVERICADVEKVLIIAENHTRNLFYLENLQQLRLIFEQAGISARIGSLRPDLSEATEILLPSGKSCYIEPVKRINQRILVGEDDFSPSLIVMNNDLSGGVPEVLQNLEQMITPPLSAGWVNRKKSEHFQHYQEVVEAFCQQIDLDPWLIAPLSRHCGNINFKEQAGMACLSKNVGIL
;
A
#
# COMPACT_ATOMS: atom_id res chain seq x y z
N MET A 1 31.88 -12.07 1.23
CA MET A 1 31.42 -12.02 -0.18
C MET A 1 30.30 -11.00 -0.26
N THR A 2 30.39 -10.02 -1.15
CA THR A 2 29.28 -9.09 -1.42
C THR A 2 28.17 -9.84 -2.15
N LEU A 3 26.95 -9.80 -1.63
CA LEU A 3 25.79 -10.34 -2.35
C LEU A 3 25.63 -9.57 -3.67
N PRO A 4 25.39 -10.25 -4.80
CA PRO A 4 25.17 -9.57 -6.08
C PRO A 4 23.91 -8.72 -6.00
N VAL A 5 23.98 -7.48 -6.49
CA VAL A 5 22.85 -6.55 -6.56
C VAL A 5 22.50 -6.26 -8.03
N PRO A 6 21.26 -5.87 -8.35
CA PRO A 6 20.90 -5.46 -9.71
C PRO A 6 21.75 -4.27 -10.18
N HIS A 7 22.19 -4.30 -11.43
CA HIS A 7 22.91 -3.21 -12.09
C HIS A 7 22.19 -2.82 -13.38
N LEU A 8 22.24 -1.52 -13.72
CA LEU A 8 21.75 -1.04 -15.01
C LEU A 8 22.59 -1.61 -16.15
N THR A 9 21.95 -2.19 -17.15
CA THR A 9 22.59 -2.71 -18.37
C THR A 9 22.60 -1.68 -19.50
N THR A 10 22.39 -0.40 -19.18
CA THR A 10 22.41 0.72 -20.13
C THR A 10 23.63 1.61 -19.91
N ALA A 11 24.20 2.13 -20.99
CA ALA A 11 25.23 3.15 -20.94
C ALA A 11 24.67 4.57 -20.74
N MET A 12 23.35 4.76 -20.87
CA MET A 12 22.70 6.07 -20.74
C MET A 12 22.22 6.32 -19.30
N SER A 13 23.14 6.69 -18.41
CA SER A 13 22.82 7.08 -17.02
C SER A 13 22.85 8.60 -16.79
N GLY A 14 23.14 9.40 -17.82
CA GLY A 14 23.29 10.86 -17.70
C GLY A 14 22.07 11.56 -17.10
N PRO A 15 20.83 11.32 -17.58
CA PRO A 15 19.66 11.96 -16.98
C PRO A 15 19.36 11.44 -15.57
N LEU A 16 19.63 10.17 -15.26
CA LEU A 16 19.52 9.66 -13.89
C LEU A 16 20.47 10.40 -12.93
N GLU A 17 21.75 10.55 -13.29
CA GLU A 17 22.72 11.30 -12.48
C GLU A 17 22.26 12.76 -12.30
N ALA A 18 21.71 13.37 -13.37
CA ALA A 18 21.19 14.73 -13.30
C ALA A 18 20.03 14.84 -12.30
N ILE A 19 19.06 13.91 -12.32
CA ILE A 19 17.97 13.83 -11.34
C ILE A 19 18.54 13.71 -9.91
N GLU A 20 19.47 12.77 -9.69
CA GLU A 20 20.06 12.52 -8.37
C GLU A 20 20.78 13.74 -7.81
N ARG A 21 21.66 14.36 -8.60
CA ARG A 21 22.39 15.58 -8.19
C ARG A 21 21.42 16.72 -7.90
N HIS A 22 20.38 16.87 -8.69
CA HIS A 22 19.38 17.92 -8.50
C HIS A 22 18.59 17.76 -7.21
N LEU A 23 18.12 16.54 -6.92
CA LEU A 23 17.43 16.22 -5.67
C LEU A 23 18.35 16.40 -4.45
N LEU A 24 19.63 16.00 -4.56
CA LEU A 24 20.61 16.17 -3.48
C LEU A 24 20.93 17.65 -3.21
N ALA A 25 21.05 18.46 -4.27
CA ALA A 25 21.28 19.90 -4.15
C ALA A 25 20.10 20.62 -3.48
N HIS A 26 18.87 20.14 -3.69
CA HIS A 26 17.64 20.73 -3.14
C HIS A 26 17.07 19.96 -1.95
N LYS A 27 17.84 19.06 -1.31
CA LYS A 27 17.35 18.15 -0.26
C LYS A 27 16.55 18.84 0.86
N VAL A 28 16.96 20.04 1.27
CA VAL A 28 16.27 20.78 2.35
C VAL A 28 14.89 21.26 1.88
N GLN A 29 14.78 21.73 0.64
CA GLN A 29 13.50 22.14 0.06
C GLN A 29 12.57 20.94 -0.13
N VAL A 30 13.10 19.82 -0.64
CA VAL A 30 12.34 18.57 -0.81
C VAL A 30 11.75 18.11 0.53
N GLU A 31 12.58 17.99 1.57
CA GLU A 31 12.13 17.53 2.88
C GLU A 31 11.16 18.52 3.56
N THR A 32 11.34 19.83 3.34
CA THR A 32 10.43 20.85 3.86
C THR A 32 9.07 20.78 3.18
N TRP A 33 9.06 20.71 1.85
CA TRP A 33 7.84 20.59 1.08
C TRP A 33 7.06 19.32 1.46
N LEU A 34 7.74 18.17 1.60
CA LEU A 34 7.09 16.93 2.05
C LEU A 34 6.44 17.09 3.43
N ARG A 35 7.14 17.66 4.42
CA ARG A 35 6.57 17.93 5.75
C ARG A 35 5.33 18.82 5.67
N GLU A 36 5.34 19.86 4.84
CA GLU A 36 4.18 20.73 4.62
C GLU A 36 3.01 19.97 3.99
N GLN A 37 3.27 19.14 2.98
CA GLN A 37 2.21 18.34 2.35
C GLN A 37 1.58 17.35 3.33
N TRP A 38 2.36 16.74 4.23
CA TRP A 38 1.83 15.81 5.24
C TRP A 38 0.92 16.48 6.28
N LEU A 39 1.04 17.80 6.49
CA LEU A 39 0.11 18.56 7.33
C LEU A 39 -1.24 18.79 6.65
N VAL A 40 -1.24 18.91 5.31
CA VAL A 40 -2.45 19.12 4.51
C VAL A 40 -3.15 17.79 4.25
N THR A 41 -2.39 16.78 3.83
CA THR A 41 -2.87 15.44 3.50
C THR A 41 -2.06 14.41 4.28
N PRO A 42 -2.55 13.90 5.42
CA PRO A 42 -1.84 12.90 6.20
C PRO A 42 -1.52 11.65 5.38
N ALA A 43 -0.33 11.08 5.61
CA ALA A 43 0.08 9.85 4.97
C ALA A 43 -0.83 8.67 5.37
N PRO A 44 -1.07 7.69 4.47
CA PRO A 44 -1.76 6.46 4.83
C PRO A 44 -0.99 5.70 5.93
N PHE A 45 -1.66 4.76 6.59
CA PHE A 45 -1.01 3.91 7.60
C PHE A 45 0.20 3.17 7.03
N TYR A 46 0.04 2.62 5.83
CA TYR A 46 1.09 1.99 5.06
C TYR A 46 0.81 2.10 3.55
N THR A 47 1.84 1.86 2.73
CA THR A 47 1.72 1.72 1.28
C THR A 47 3.00 1.10 0.73
N SER A 48 2.94 0.50 -0.44
CA SER A 48 4.11 0.24 -1.29
C SER A 48 3.98 0.97 -2.62
N VAL A 49 5.11 1.32 -3.22
CA VAL A 49 5.18 1.98 -4.53
C VAL A 49 6.21 1.25 -5.37
N ASP A 50 5.79 0.75 -6.53
CA ASP A 50 6.69 0.14 -7.50
C ASP A 50 7.31 1.22 -8.38
N LEU A 51 8.63 1.24 -8.47
CA LEU A 51 9.38 2.19 -9.30
C LEU A 51 10.01 1.47 -10.49
N ARG A 52 10.16 2.18 -11.61
CA ARG A 52 11.02 1.77 -12.72
C ARG A 52 12.10 2.82 -12.96
N ASN A 53 13.34 2.36 -12.95
CA ASN A 53 14.50 3.14 -13.36
C ASN A 53 14.92 2.74 -14.79
N SER A 54 14.81 3.67 -15.72
CA SER A 54 15.16 3.48 -17.13
C SER A 54 16.50 4.11 -17.53
N GLY A 55 17.25 4.67 -16.58
CA GLY A 55 18.47 5.45 -16.81
C GLY A 55 18.22 6.89 -17.29
N PHE A 56 17.07 7.14 -17.96
CA PHE A 56 16.65 8.48 -18.37
C PHE A 56 15.42 9.02 -17.61
N LYS A 57 14.72 8.16 -16.87
CA LYS A 57 13.50 8.47 -16.12
C LYS A 57 13.36 7.52 -14.92
N LEU A 58 12.92 8.05 -13.79
CA LEU A 58 12.64 7.30 -12.56
C LEU A 58 11.21 7.61 -12.11
N ALA A 59 10.28 6.70 -12.38
CA ALA A 59 8.86 6.97 -12.18
C ALA A 59 8.15 5.80 -11.46
N PRO A 60 7.11 6.10 -10.67
CA PRO A 60 6.24 5.07 -10.12
C PRO A 60 5.36 4.47 -11.22
N VAL A 61 5.07 3.17 -11.08
CA VAL A 61 4.23 2.42 -12.00
C VAL A 61 3.08 1.70 -11.30
N ASP A 62 3.14 1.55 -9.98
CA ASP A 62 2.04 1.05 -9.15
C ASP A 62 2.11 1.67 -7.74
N THR A 63 0.94 1.89 -7.15
CA THR A 63 0.79 2.25 -5.73
C THR A 63 -0.24 1.32 -5.11
N ASN A 64 0.20 0.59 -4.09
CA ASN A 64 -0.62 -0.38 -3.38
C ASN A 64 -0.80 0.03 -1.92
N LEU A 65 -2.06 0.35 -1.57
CA LEU A 65 -2.47 0.66 -0.20
C LEU A 65 -2.66 -0.59 0.66
N PHE A 66 -2.52 -1.79 0.09
CA PHE A 66 -2.63 -3.08 0.75
C PHE A 66 -1.35 -3.91 0.47
N PRO A 67 -0.16 -3.39 0.87
CA PRO A 67 1.11 -4.03 0.54
C PRO A 67 1.19 -5.44 1.14
N ALA A 68 1.65 -6.39 0.33
CA ALA A 68 1.63 -7.82 0.65
C ALA A 68 3.03 -8.46 0.63
N GLY A 69 4.06 -7.70 0.99
CA GLY A 69 5.47 -8.10 0.92
C GLY A 69 6.29 -7.79 2.18
N PHE A 70 5.68 -7.69 3.37
CA PHE A 70 6.41 -7.37 4.61
C PHE A 70 7.50 -8.39 4.95
N ASN A 71 7.32 -9.65 4.55
CA ASN A 71 8.30 -10.73 4.70
C ASN A 71 9.55 -10.56 3.81
N ASN A 72 9.51 -9.67 2.82
CA ASN A 72 10.65 -9.37 1.94
C ASN A 72 11.53 -8.23 2.46
N LEU A 73 11.11 -7.54 3.53
CA LEU A 73 11.90 -6.46 4.13
C LEU A 73 13.17 -7.02 4.77
N ASN A 74 14.27 -6.29 4.64
CA ASN A 74 15.54 -6.71 5.24
C ASN A 74 15.41 -6.70 6.77
N PRO A 75 15.66 -7.83 7.47
CA PRO A 75 15.52 -7.94 8.92
C PRO A 75 16.35 -6.91 9.70
N ALA A 76 17.47 -6.43 9.15
CA ALA A 76 18.31 -5.40 9.77
C ALA A 76 17.57 -4.06 9.99
N PHE A 77 16.49 -3.80 9.24
CA PHE A 77 15.68 -2.59 9.35
C PHE A 77 14.43 -2.75 10.20
N MET A 78 14.23 -3.88 10.91
CA MET A 78 13.05 -4.07 11.76
C MET A 78 12.86 -2.98 12.81
N PRO A 79 13.91 -2.44 13.48
CA PRO A 79 13.74 -1.31 14.39
C PRO A 79 13.06 -0.09 13.73
N LEU A 80 13.36 0.19 12.46
CA LEU A 80 12.72 1.28 11.71
C LEU A 80 11.26 0.97 11.39
N CYS A 81 10.94 -0.28 11.04
CA CYS A 81 9.56 -0.71 10.81
C CYS A 81 8.69 -0.59 12.08
N ILE A 82 9.25 -0.99 13.23
CA ILE A 82 8.58 -0.88 14.54
C ILE A 82 8.30 0.59 14.85
N GLN A 83 9.30 1.46 14.74
CA GLN A 83 9.14 2.90 14.97
C GLN A 83 8.12 3.53 14.00
N ALA A 84 8.12 3.11 12.74
CA ALA A 84 7.16 3.59 11.75
C ALA A 84 5.72 3.19 12.10
N VAL A 85 5.49 1.97 12.59
CA VAL A 85 4.18 1.53 13.08
C VAL A 85 3.74 2.33 14.29
N GLN A 86 4.62 2.57 15.27
CA GLN A 86 4.32 3.38 16.44
C GLN A 86 3.87 4.80 16.02
N SER A 87 4.66 5.46 15.17
CA SER A 87 4.30 6.78 14.65
C SER A 87 3.01 6.78 13.83
N ALA A 88 2.78 5.76 13.00
CA ALA A 88 1.55 5.64 12.21
C ALA A 88 0.31 5.44 13.11
N VAL A 89 0.44 4.66 14.18
CA VAL A 89 -0.61 4.46 15.18
C VAL A 89 -0.89 5.75 15.94
N GLU A 90 0.13 6.43 16.46
CA GLU A 90 -0.04 7.71 17.18
C GLU A 90 -0.77 8.78 16.37
N ARG A 91 -0.54 8.82 15.04
CA ARG A 91 -1.26 9.74 14.15
C ARG A 91 -2.73 9.39 13.94
N ILE A 92 -3.08 8.11 13.96
CA ILE A 92 -4.47 7.66 13.75
C ILE A 92 -5.22 7.68 15.08
N CYS A 93 -4.67 7.01 16.09
CA CYS A 93 -5.25 6.93 17.42
C CYS A 93 -4.22 6.43 18.44
N ALA A 94 -3.89 7.28 19.42
CA ALA A 94 -2.79 7.06 20.36
C ALA A 94 -3.07 5.98 21.44
N ASP A 95 -4.32 5.55 21.61
CA ASP A 95 -4.76 4.56 22.61
C ASP A 95 -4.98 3.15 22.04
N VAL A 96 -4.46 2.87 20.84
CA VAL A 96 -4.59 1.55 20.21
C VAL A 96 -3.73 0.53 20.94
N GLU A 97 -4.37 -0.32 21.73
CA GLU A 97 -3.75 -1.47 22.39
C GLU A 97 -3.87 -2.77 21.56
N LYS A 98 -4.90 -2.83 20.71
CA LYS A 98 -5.31 -4.05 19.99
C LYS A 98 -5.58 -3.76 18.51
N VAL A 99 -4.94 -4.52 17.63
CA VAL A 99 -5.09 -4.47 16.18
C VAL A 99 -5.58 -5.80 15.64
N LEU A 100 -6.47 -5.74 14.66
CA LEU A 100 -6.87 -6.89 13.85
C LEU A 100 -6.47 -6.67 12.40
N ILE A 101 -5.63 -7.55 11.88
CA ILE A 101 -5.23 -7.56 10.47
C ILE A 101 -6.24 -8.43 9.71
N ILE A 102 -6.97 -7.85 8.75
CA ILE A 102 -7.90 -8.60 7.91
C ILE A 102 -7.18 -9.11 6.67
N ALA A 103 -7.15 -10.44 6.53
CA ALA A 103 -6.52 -11.14 5.42
C ALA A 103 -7.37 -11.16 4.14
N GLU A 104 -6.72 -11.43 3.01
CA GLU A 104 -7.37 -11.77 1.74
C GLU A 104 -8.24 -13.02 1.85
N ASN A 105 -9.39 -13.01 1.16
CA ASN A 105 -10.40 -14.07 1.31
C ASN A 105 -9.94 -15.43 0.74
N HIS A 106 -9.15 -15.44 -0.33
CA HIS A 106 -8.86 -16.70 -1.04
C HIS A 106 -7.37 -16.81 -1.36
N THR A 107 -6.58 -17.22 -0.37
CA THR A 107 -5.15 -17.41 -0.55
C THR A 107 -4.67 -18.75 0.01
N ARG A 108 -4.12 -19.57 -0.88
CA ARG A 108 -3.26 -20.71 -0.52
C ARG A 108 -1.78 -20.33 -0.65
N ASN A 109 -1.50 -19.05 -0.87
CA ASN A 109 -0.15 -18.56 -1.08
C ASN A 109 0.57 -18.43 0.26
N LEU A 110 1.46 -19.37 0.54
CA LEU A 110 2.24 -19.38 1.78
C LEU A 110 3.11 -18.11 1.94
N PHE A 111 3.57 -17.48 0.85
CA PHE A 111 4.31 -16.22 0.95
C PHE A 111 3.44 -15.05 1.40
N TYR A 112 2.16 -15.06 1.05
CA TYR A 112 1.22 -14.07 1.57
C TYR A 112 0.96 -14.28 3.07
N LEU A 113 0.92 -15.53 3.52
CA LEU A 113 0.80 -15.83 4.95
C LEU A 113 2.07 -15.45 5.74
N GLU A 114 3.25 -15.62 5.14
CA GLU A 114 4.51 -15.07 5.67
C GLU A 114 4.45 -13.55 5.81
N ASN A 115 3.90 -12.86 4.80
CA ASN A 115 3.65 -11.43 4.85
C ASN A 115 2.75 -11.05 6.03
N LEU A 116 1.60 -11.71 6.21
CA LEU A 116 0.68 -11.43 7.31
C LEU A 116 1.33 -11.69 8.67
N GLN A 117 2.04 -12.81 8.80
CA GLN A 117 2.74 -13.13 10.04
C GLN A 117 3.83 -12.11 10.34
N GLN A 118 4.58 -11.66 9.34
CA GLN A 118 5.60 -10.63 9.53
C GLN A 118 4.97 -9.29 9.93
N LEU A 119 3.86 -8.89 9.31
CA LEU A 119 3.13 -7.67 9.68
C LEU A 119 2.62 -7.75 11.12
N ARG A 120 2.01 -8.87 11.52
CA ARG A 120 1.57 -9.12 12.91
C ARG A 120 2.72 -9.00 13.90
N LEU A 121 3.88 -9.59 13.59
CA LEU A 121 5.07 -9.50 14.43
C LEU A 121 5.59 -8.07 14.59
N ILE A 122 5.51 -7.24 13.55
CA ILE A 122 5.90 -5.81 13.64
C ILE A 122 5.00 -5.08 14.64
N PHE A 123 3.68 -5.31 14.61
CA PHE A 123 2.76 -4.73 15.59
C PHE A 123 3.04 -5.20 17.02
N GLU A 124 3.24 -6.50 17.23
CA GLU A 124 3.56 -7.05 18.55
C GLU A 124 4.86 -6.45 19.11
N GLN A 125 5.89 -6.32 18.27
CA GLN A 125 7.15 -5.68 18.65
C GLN A 125 7.03 -4.17 18.89
N ALA A 126 6.00 -3.52 18.32
CA ALA A 126 5.65 -2.14 18.61
C ALA A 126 4.89 -1.97 19.94
N GLY A 127 4.58 -3.07 20.64
CA GLY A 127 3.83 -3.06 21.90
C GLY A 127 2.31 -3.11 21.72
N ILE A 128 1.83 -3.58 20.57
CA ILE A 128 0.41 -3.63 20.22
C ILE A 128 0.00 -5.08 20.00
N SER A 129 -1.03 -5.54 20.73
CA SER A 129 -1.54 -6.90 20.55
C SER A 129 -2.20 -7.03 19.18
N ALA A 130 -1.75 -7.99 18.36
CA ALA A 130 -2.16 -8.14 16.98
C ALA A 130 -2.62 -9.55 16.65
N ARG A 131 -3.82 -9.65 16.08
CA ARG A 131 -4.39 -10.90 15.55
C ARG A 131 -4.68 -10.80 14.07
N ILE A 132 -4.84 -11.95 13.42
CA ILE A 132 -5.16 -12.04 11.99
C ILE A 132 -6.57 -12.63 11.85
N GLY A 133 -7.46 -11.85 11.24
CA GLY A 133 -8.85 -12.21 10.99
C GLY A 133 -9.11 -12.54 9.53
N SER A 134 -10.08 -13.41 9.29
CA SER A 134 -10.56 -13.79 7.96
C SER A 134 -12.06 -13.55 7.82
N LEU A 135 -12.47 -12.95 6.70
CA LEU A 135 -13.89 -12.74 6.35
C LEU A 135 -14.49 -13.93 5.59
N ARG A 136 -13.72 -15.01 5.44
CA ARG A 136 -14.15 -16.20 4.73
C ARG A 136 -15.32 -16.90 5.43
N PRO A 137 -16.42 -17.18 4.71
CA PRO A 137 -17.57 -17.89 5.30
C PRO A 137 -17.27 -19.38 5.55
N ASP A 138 -16.26 -19.96 4.88
CA ASP A 138 -15.88 -21.36 5.04
C ASP A 138 -14.90 -21.61 6.21
N LEU A 139 -14.42 -20.55 6.87
CA LEU A 139 -13.60 -20.66 8.07
C LEU A 139 -14.52 -20.55 9.30
N SER A 140 -14.81 -21.68 9.94
CA SER A 140 -15.63 -21.72 11.16
C SER A 140 -14.82 -21.71 12.45
N GLU A 141 -13.55 -22.13 12.38
CA GLU A 141 -12.65 -22.28 13.51
C GLU A 141 -11.29 -21.67 13.20
N ALA A 142 -10.58 -21.25 14.24
CA ALA A 142 -9.25 -20.71 14.07
C ALA A 142 -8.29 -21.78 13.55
N THR A 143 -7.49 -21.42 12.54
CA THR A 143 -6.63 -22.36 11.82
C THR A 143 -5.18 -21.92 11.94
N GLU A 144 -4.33 -22.85 12.38
CA GLU A 144 -2.88 -22.69 12.36
C GLU A 144 -2.30 -23.26 11.06
N ILE A 145 -1.44 -22.48 10.39
CA ILE A 145 -0.79 -22.87 9.14
C ILE A 145 0.72 -22.77 9.33
N LEU A 146 1.43 -23.88 9.13
CA LEU A 146 2.90 -23.92 9.14
C LEU A 146 3.44 -23.23 7.88
N LEU A 147 4.40 -22.32 8.07
CA LEU A 147 4.98 -21.51 7.02
C LEU A 147 6.37 -22.03 6.59
N PRO A 148 6.83 -21.72 5.36
CA PRO A 148 8.15 -22.12 4.87
C PRO A 148 9.32 -21.68 5.76
N SER A 149 9.19 -20.56 6.48
CA SER A 149 10.19 -20.08 7.44
C SER A 149 10.28 -20.91 8.72
N GLY A 150 9.38 -21.87 8.93
CA GLY A 150 9.24 -22.63 10.18
C GLY A 150 8.39 -21.93 11.26
N LYS A 151 7.90 -20.71 10.98
CA LYS A 151 6.89 -20.03 11.80
C LYS A 151 5.50 -20.60 11.54
N SER A 152 4.52 -20.26 12.38
CA SER A 152 3.11 -20.48 12.10
C SER A 152 2.33 -19.17 11.94
N CYS A 153 1.32 -19.21 11.07
CA CYS A 153 0.33 -18.15 10.91
C CYS A 153 -1.00 -18.66 11.48
N TYR A 154 -1.54 -17.93 12.46
CA TYR A 154 -2.82 -18.24 13.09
C TYR A 154 -3.89 -17.30 12.54
N ILE A 155 -4.93 -17.86 11.93
CA ILE A 155 -6.00 -17.10 11.28
C ILE A 155 -7.32 -17.43 11.96
N GLU A 156 -8.02 -16.40 12.44
CA GLU A 156 -9.26 -16.53 13.18
C GLU A 156 -10.46 -16.07 12.34
N PRO A 157 -11.62 -16.75 12.45
CA PRO A 157 -12.84 -16.27 11.82
C PRO A 157 -13.34 -15.00 12.52
N VAL A 158 -13.70 -13.98 11.75
CA VAL A 158 -14.28 -12.77 12.33
C VAL A 158 -15.73 -13.01 12.76
N LYS A 159 -16.10 -12.38 13.87
CA LYS A 159 -17.48 -12.32 14.36
C LYS A 159 -17.88 -10.86 14.48
N ARG A 160 -19.08 -10.51 14.04
CA ARG A 160 -19.65 -9.19 14.28
C ARG A 160 -20.67 -9.28 15.41
N ILE A 161 -20.44 -8.53 16.48
CA ILE A 161 -21.39 -8.33 17.56
C ILE A 161 -21.72 -6.84 17.58
N ASN A 162 -22.98 -6.51 17.28
CA ASN A 162 -23.44 -5.13 17.10
C ASN A 162 -22.61 -4.39 16.02
N GLN A 163 -21.95 -3.29 16.40
CA GLN A 163 -21.11 -2.46 15.52
C GLN A 163 -19.62 -2.74 15.71
N ARG A 164 -19.26 -3.93 16.21
CA ARG A 164 -17.87 -4.31 16.47
C ARG A 164 -17.53 -5.67 15.86
N ILE A 165 -16.31 -5.76 15.35
CA ILE A 165 -15.63 -6.99 14.97
C ILE A 165 -14.85 -7.53 16.16
N LEU A 166 -14.96 -8.84 16.35
CA LEU A 166 -14.23 -9.60 17.34
C LEU A 166 -13.67 -10.86 16.70
N VAL A 167 -12.62 -11.42 17.29
CA VAL A 167 -12.05 -12.72 16.92
C VAL A 167 -11.78 -13.56 18.16
N GLY A 168 -11.61 -14.87 17.96
CA GLY A 168 -11.31 -15.82 19.02
C GLY A 168 -12.52 -16.20 19.88
N GLU A 169 -12.25 -17.02 20.89
CA GLU A 169 -13.21 -17.40 21.94
C GLU A 169 -13.18 -16.43 23.13
N ASP A 170 -12.09 -15.69 23.28
CA ASP A 170 -11.86 -14.67 24.30
C ASP A 170 -12.42 -13.29 23.92
N ASP A 171 -13.19 -13.22 22.83
CA ASP A 171 -13.81 -12.00 22.32
C ASP A 171 -12.80 -10.85 22.17
N PHE A 172 -11.67 -11.12 21.51
CA PHE A 172 -10.67 -10.11 21.19
C PHE A 172 -11.30 -9.01 20.34
N SER A 173 -11.52 -7.83 20.92
CA SER A 173 -12.06 -6.65 20.24
C SER A 173 -10.94 -5.63 19.99
N PRO A 174 -10.50 -5.45 18.73
CA PRO A 174 -9.48 -4.45 18.39
C PRO A 174 -10.03 -3.02 18.48
N SER A 175 -9.14 -2.04 18.66
CA SER A 175 -9.46 -0.62 18.47
C SER A 175 -9.25 -0.20 17.00
N LEU A 176 -8.31 -0.86 16.32
CA LEU A 176 -7.95 -0.60 14.92
C LEU A 176 -8.00 -1.88 14.09
N ILE A 177 -8.68 -1.80 12.95
CA ILE A 177 -8.73 -2.85 11.93
C ILE A 177 -7.80 -2.43 10.78
N VAL A 178 -6.80 -3.25 10.49
CA VAL A 178 -5.84 -3.03 9.40
C VAL A 178 -6.19 -3.96 8.24
N MET A 179 -6.62 -3.38 7.14
CA MET A 179 -7.00 -4.13 5.94
C MET A 179 -5.76 -4.50 5.17
N ASN A 180 -5.40 -5.78 5.10
CA ASN A 180 -4.45 -6.34 4.12
C ASN A 180 -5.19 -7.13 3.03
N ASN A 181 -6.43 -6.71 2.78
CA ASN A 181 -7.37 -7.20 1.78
C ASN A 181 -7.83 -6.00 0.94
N ASP A 182 -7.67 -6.07 -0.38
CA ASP A 182 -7.90 -4.94 -1.28
C ASP A 182 -9.39 -4.66 -1.59
N LEU A 183 -10.28 -5.53 -1.12
CA LEU A 183 -11.73 -5.45 -1.32
C LEU A 183 -12.12 -5.48 -2.81
N SER A 184 -11.36 -6.21 -3.63
CA SER A 184 -11.64 -6.47 -5.05
C SER A 184 -13.02 -7.08 -5.30
N GLY A 185 -13.54 -7.87 -4.36
CA GLY A 185 -14.90 -8.41 -4.37
C GLY A 185 -16.00 -7.43 -3.93
N GLY A 186 -15.65 -6.19 -3.61
CA GLY A 186 -16.53 -5.21 -2.97
C GLY A 186 -16.38 -5.17 -1.46
N VAL A 187 -16.97 -4.14 -0.83
CA VAL A 187 -16.91 -3.93 0.62
C VAL A 187 -17.95 -4.82 1.31
N PRO A 188 -17.54 -5.83 2.11
CA PRO A 188 -18.48 -6.72 2.79
C PRO A 188 -19.33 -5.97 3.83
N GLU A 189 -20.61 -6.34 3.96
CA GLU A 189 -21.54 -5.72 4.91
C GLU A 189 -21.04 -5.79 6.36
N VAL A 190 -20.34 -6.87 6.71
CA VAL A 190 -19.74 -7.07 8.04
C VAL A 190 -18.79 -5.93 8.44
N LEU A 191 -18.16 -5.24 7.48
CA LEU A 191 -17.24 -4.12 7.73
C LEU A 191 -17.92 -2.74 7.75
N GLN A 192 -19.21 -2.65 7.42
CA GLN A 192 -19.90 -1.37 7.33
C GLN A 192 -20.45 -0.92 8.68
N ASN A 193 -20.43 0.38 8.96
CA ASN A 193 -20.97 0.98 10.19
C ASN A 193 -20.37 0.34 11.46
N LEU A 194 -19.03 0.26 11.51
CA LEU A 194 -18.31 -0.18 12.69
C LEU A 194 -17.90 1.01 13.55
N GLU A 195 -17.86 0.80 14.87
CA GLU A 195 -17.28 1.74 15.83
C GLU A 195 -15.76 1.79 15.73
N GLN A 196 -15.15 0.69 15.27
CA GLN A 196 -13.71 0.54 15.15
C GLN A 196 -13.22 1.26 13.90
N MET A 197 -12.04 1.86 14.02
CA MET A 197 -11.38 2.46 12.86
C MET A 197 -10.87 1.38 11.92
N ILE A 198 -10.94 1.67 10.62
CA ILE A 198 -10.44 0.80 9.56
C ILE A 198 -9.43 1.58 8.75
N THR A 199 -8.25 1.00 8.54
CA THR A 199 -7.20 1.57 7.70
C THR A 199 -6.68 0.55 6.67
N PRO A 200 -6.47 0.94 5.41
CA PRO A 200 -6.97 2.17 4.78
C PRO A 200 -8.51 2.27 4.86
N PRO A 201 -9.10 3.47 4.69
CA PRO A 201 -10.55 3.64 4.66
C PRO A 201 -11.20 2.74 3.60
N LEU A 202 -12.40 2.22 3.86
CA LEU A 202 -13.11 1.32 2.92
C LEU A 202 -13.39 1.98 1.55
N SER A 203 -13.50 3.31 1.51
CA SER A 203 -13.62 4.10 0.27
C SER A 203 -12.38 4.00 -0.63
N ALA A 204 -11.21 3.65 -0.07
CA ALA A 204 -9.98 3.39 -0.82
C ALA A 204 -9.91 1.95 -1.38
N GLY A 205 -10.92 1.12 -1.14
CA GLY A 205 -11.02 -0.23 -1.67
C GLY A 205 -11.06 -0.27 -3.21
N TRP A 206 -10.67 -1.41 -3.77
CA TRP A 206 -10.50 -1.60 -5.22
C TRP A 206 -11.72 -1.17 -6.06
N VAL A 207 -12.93 -1.47 -5.61
CA VAL A 207 -14.17 -1.19 -6.36
C VAL A 207 -14.49 0.29 -6.53
N ASN A 208 -13.96 1.16 -5.66
CA ASN A 208 -14.28 2.59 -5.65
C ASN A 208 -13.21 3.44 -6.33
N ARG A 209 -12.00 2.90 -6.55
CA ARG A 209 -10.87 3.66 -7.10
C ARG A 209 -10.83 3.58 -8.63
N LYS A 210 -10.55 4.71 -9.28
CA LYS A 210 -10.22 4.74 -10.72
C LYS A 210 -8.74 5.04 -10.92
N LYS A 211 -8.09 4.24 -11.76
CA LYS A 211 -6.68 4.46 -12.12
C LYS A 211 -6.46 5.82 -12.78
N SER A 212 -7.42 6.32 -13.58
CA SER A 212 -7.34 7.64 -14.20
C SER A 212 -7.28 8.78 -13.18
N GLU A 213 -8.06 8.69 -12.10
CA GLU A 213 -8.07 9.69 -11.02
C GLU A 213 -6.74 9.63 -10.25
N HIS A 214 -6.20 8.43 -10.01
CA HIS A 214 -4.86 8.28 -9.42
C HIS A 214 -3.77 8.99 -10.24
N PHE A 215 -3.73 8.77 -11.57
CA PHE A 215 -2.73 9.42 -12.41
C PHE A 215 -2.92 10.95 -12.49
N GLN A 216 -4.16 11.42 -12.43
CA GLN A 216 -4.43 12.86 -12.35
C GLN A 216 -3.85 13.46 -11.06
N HIS A 217 -4.18 12.87 -9.90
CA HIS A 217 -3.64 13.35 -8.62
C HIS A 217 -2.12 13.26 -8.54
N TYR A 218 -1.53 12.20 -9.09
CA TYR A 218 -0.08 12.07 -9.15
C TYR A 218 0.55 13.17 -10.02
N GLN A 219 -0.06 13.50 -11.16
CA GLN A 219 0.39 14.59 -12.02
C GLN A 219 0.32 15.95 -11.30
N GLU A 220 -0.77 16.24 -10.58
CA GLU A 220 -0.93 17.46 -9.78
C GLU A 220 0.17 17.58 -8.70
N VAL A 221 0.47 16.48 -8.00
CA VAL A 221 1.54 16.39 -7.00
C VAL A 221 2.92 16.62 -7.63
N VAL A 222 3.18 15.99 -8.79
CA VAL A 222 4.46 16.14 -9.49
C VAL A 222 4.64 17.57 -9.99
N GLU A 223 3.62 18.19 -10.59
CA GLU A 223 3.70 19.58 -11.06
C GLU A 223 4.01 20.53 -9.91
N ALA A 224 3.30 20.41 -8.78
CA ALA A 224 3.55 21.22 -7.60
C ALA A 224 4.96 21.01 -7.03
N PHE A 225 5.40 19.76 -6.92
CA PHE A 225 6.73 19.41 -6.40
C PHE A 225 7.85 19.93 -7.32
N CYS A 226 7.75 19.66 -8.62
CA CYS A 226 8.72 20.07 -9.62
C CYS A 226 8.86 21.59 -9.71
N GLN A 227 7.77 22.34 -9.52
CA GLN A 227 7.82 23.80 -9.46
C GLN A 227 8.66 24.31 -8.29
N GLN A 228 8.65 23.61 -7.13
CA GLN A 228 9.40 24.04 -5.94
C GLN A 228 10.91 23.92 -6.11
N ILE A 229 11.36 22.94 -6.88
CA ILE A 229 12.77 22.61 -7.02
C ILE A 229 13.31 22.85 -8.43
N ASP A 230 12.51 23.36 -9.37
CA ASP A 230 12.88 23.55 -10.78
C ASP A 230 13.38 22.24 -11.45
N LEU A 231 12.57 21.18 -11.36
CA LEU A 231 12.82 19.88 -11.99
C LEU A 231 11.82 19.64 -13.12
N ASP A 232 12.25 19.08 -14.25
CA ASP A 232 11.33 18.67 -15.31
C ASP A 232 10.37 17.55 -14.82
N PRO A 233 9.04 17.78 -14.77
CA PRO A 233 8.03 16.77 -14.40
C PRO A 233 8.14 15.45 -15.15
N TRP A 234 8.58 15.50 -16.43
CA TRP A 234 8.69 14.31 -17.25
C TRP A 234 9.70 13.30 -16.68
N LEU A 235 10.68 13.73 -15.88
CA LEU A 235 11.69 12.84 -15.32
C LEU A 235 11.14 11.90 -14.24
N ILE A 236 9.98 12.22 -13.66
CA ILE A 236 9.37 11.45 -12.56
C ILE A 236 7.89 11.07 -12.79
N ALA A 237 7.19 11.67 -13.75
CA ALA A 237 5.80 11.33 -14.08
C ALA A 237 5.63 10.64 -15.45
N PRO A 238 5.01 9.44 -15.52
CA PRO A 238 4.58 8.87 -16.79
C PRO A 238 3.50 9.72 -17.45
N LEU A 239 3.53 9.83 -18.78
CA LEU A 239 2.43 10.44 -19.52
C LEU A 239 1.22 9.50 -19.48
N SER A 240 0.03 10.05 -19.25
CA SER A 240 -1.21 9.29 -19.24
C SER A 240 -2.33 10.07 -19.91
N ARG A 241 -3.29 9.34 -20.49
CA ARG A 241 -4.54 9.89 -21.03
C ARG A 241 -5.69 8.96 -20.73
N HIS A 242 -6.86 9.55 -20.49
CA HIS A 242 -8.11 8.84 -20.31
C HIS A 242 -8.91 8.86 -21.62
N CYS A 243 -9.27 7.68 -22.12
CA CYS A 243 -10.35 7.51 -23.09
C CYS A 243 -11.51 6.86 -22.32
N GLY A 244 -12.72 7.37 -22.48
CA GLY A 244 -13.89 6.98 -21.69
C GLY A 244 -14.35 5.53 -21.96
N ASN A 245 -15.66 5.30 -21.99
CA ASN A 245 -16.18 3.94 -22.14
C ASN A 245 -15.83 3.35 -23.51
N ILE A 246 -15.15 2.21 -23.51
CA ILE A 246 -14.80 1.42 -24.70
C ILE A 246 -15.50 0.07 -24.59
N ASN A 247 -16.16 -0.37 -25.67
CA ASN A 247 -16.67 -1.74 -25.77
C ASN A 247 -15.82 -2.52 -26.76
N PHE A 248 -14.91 -3.35 -26.24
CA PHE A 248 -14.02 -4.16 -27.07
C PHE A 248 -14.75 -5.23 -27.89
N LYS A 249 -15.91 -5.73 -27.44
CA LYS A 249 -16.69 -6.73 -28.17
C LYS A 249 -17.38 -6.13 -29.39
N GLU A 250 -17.94 -4.93 -29.21
CA GLU A 250 -18.64 -4.19 -30.27
C GLU A 250 -17.71 -3.29 -31.09
N GLN A 251 -16.41 -3.25 -30.75
CA GLN A 251 -15.43 -2.31 -31.30
C GLN A 251 -15.87 -0.83 -31.19
N ALA A 252 -16.75 -0.52 -30.24
CA ALA A 252 -17.20 0.85 -29.99
C ALA A 252 -16.14 1.62 -29.19
N GLY A 253 -15.82 2.84 -29.63
CA GLY A 253 -14.81 3.69 -28.99
C GLY A 253 -13.37 3.50 -29.51
N MET A 254 -13.14 2.60 -30.48
CA MET A 254 -11.79 2.32 -31.01
C MET A 254 -11.12 3.54 -31.66
N ALA A 255 -11.89 4.44 -32.29
CA ALA A 255 -11.36 5.69 -32.84
C ALA A 255 -10.83 6.63 -31.74
N CYS A 256 -11.52 6.72 -30.59
CA CYS A 256 -11.03 7.47 -29.42
C CYS A 256 -9.73 6.87 -28.89
N LEU A 257 -9.68 5.55 -28.78
CA LEU A 257 -8.49 4.84 -28.32
C LEU A 257 -7.29 5.10 -29.24
N SER A 258 -7.46 4.87 -30.54
CA SER A 258 -6.41 5.09 -31.54
C SER A 258 -5.91 6.55 -31.57
N LYS A 259 -6.83 7.52 -31.49
CA LYS A 259 -6.47 8.94 -31.40
C LYS A 259 -5.64 9.25 -30.15
N ASN A 260 -6.02 8.73 -28.98
CA ASN A 260 -5.26 8.99 -27.75
C ASN A 260 -3.90 8.31 -27.77
N VAL A 261 -3.79 7.11 -28.34
CA VAL A 261 -2.50 6.41 -28.53
C VAL A 261 -1.58 7.18 -29.47
N GLY A 262 -2.11 7.77 -30.55
CA GLY A 262 -1.28 8.55 -31.49
C GLY A 262 -0.87 9.94 -30.98
N ILE A 263 -1.47 10.44 -29.89
CA ILE A 263 -1.11 11.73 -29.27
C ILE A 263 -0.05 11.54 -28.17
N LEU A 264 -0.06 10.38 -27.49
CA LEU A 264 0.94 10.01 -26.50
C LEU A 264 2.26 9.62 -27.16
#